data_AF-A0A5K1C513-F1
#
_entry.id   AF-A0A5K1C513-F1
#
_cell.length_a   1.000
_cell.length_b   1.000
_cell.length_c   1.000
_cell.angle_alpha   90.00
_cell.angle_beta   90.00
_cell.angle_gamma   90.00
#
_symmetry.space_group_name_H-M   'P 1'
#
loop_
_entity.id
_entity.type
_entity.pdbx_description
1 polymer ?
#
loop_
_entity_poly.entity_id
_entity_poly.type
_entity_poly.pdbx_seq_one_letter_code
_entity_poly.pdbx_strand_id
1 'polypeptide(L)' 'FVATKEAYAHDFYKHQLLQYAEADTDRTHLYKRATWRAYVRCLNTPFHNQWRNAPESVENDDSQPIIGYSIINGE' A
#
# COMPACT_ATOMS: atom_id res chain seq x y z
N PHE A 1 7.58 -3.11 14.90
CA PHE A 1 6.21 -3.36 15.40
C PHE A 1 5.31 -4.06 14.39
N VAL A 2 5.31 -3.73 13.10
CA VAL A 2 4.39 -4.36 12.12
C VAL A 2 4.61 -5.88 11.95
N ALA A 3 5.86 -6.36 12.06
CA ALA A 3 6.18 -7.78 11.92
C ALA A 3 5.90 -8.64 13.17
N THR A 4 5.31 -8.08 14.25
CA THR A 4 5.02 -8.85 15.46
C THR A 4 3.73 -9.67 15.32
N LYS A 5 3.47 -10.59 16.26
CA LYS A 5 2.29 -11.47 16.21
C LYS A 5 1.00 -10.68 16.44
N GLU A 6 1.06 -9.66 17.29
CA GLU A 6 -0.06 -8.83 17.71
C GLU A 6 -0.54 -7.87 16.61
N ALA A 7 0.33 -7.54 15.66
CA ALA A 7 -0.04 -6.70 14.54
C ALA A 7 -1.02 -7.42 13.60
N TYR A 8 -2.11 -6.76 13.22
CA TYR A 8 -3.10 -7.30 12.28
C TYR A 8 -2.66 -7.13 10.81
N ALA A 9 -1.41 -7.50 10.52
CA ALA A 9 -0.87 -7.55 9.17
C ALA A 9 -0.89 -9.00 8.66
N HIS A 10 -1.03 -9.18 7.35
CA HIS A 10 -0.95 -10.51 6.75
C HIS A 10 0.44 -11.13 6.97
N ASP A 11 0.51 -12.42 7.32
CA ASP A 11 1.78 -13.07 7.69
C ASP A 11 2.83 -13.01 6.57
N PHE A 12 2.40 -13.16 5.32
CA PHE A 12 3.27 -12.95 4.16
C PHE A 12 3.93 -11.57 4.16
N TYR A 13 3.17 -10.51 4.47
CA TYR A 13 3.69 -9.14 4.54
C TYR A 13 4.66 -8.98 5.72
N LYS A 14 4.35 -9.56 6.89
CA LYS A 14 5.26 -9.57 8.04
C LYS A 14 6.60 -10.20 7.70
N HIS A 15 6.59 -11.35 7.01
CA HIS A 15 7.82 -12.02 6.57
C HIS A 15 8.61 -11.17 5.57
N GLN A 16 7.95 -10.52 4.61
CA GLN A 16 8.61 -9.61 3.69
C GLN A 16 9.32 -8.46 4.42
N LEU A 17 8.66 -7.83 5.41
CA LEU A 17 9.27 -6.73 6.16
C LEU A 17 10.59 -7.10 6.87
N LEU A 18 10.84 -8.37 7.14
CA LEU A 18 12.09 -8.84 7.75
C LEU A 18 13.23 -9.00 6.73
N GLN A 19 12.92 -9.09 5.44
CA GLN A 19 13.89 -9.30 4.36
C GLN A 19 14.27 -8.01 3.62
N TYR A 20 13.43 -6.98 3.71
CA TYR A 20 13.57 -5.74 2.93
C TYR A 20 14.30 -4.67 3.74
N ALA A 21 15.15 -3.90 3.06
CA ALA A 21 15.82 -2.72 3.58
C ALA A 21 15.10 -1.43 3.12
N GLU A 22 15.58 -0.27 3.60
CA GLU A 22 15.02 1.02 3.17
C GLU A 22 15.11 1.22 1.65
N ALA A 23 16.17 0.73 1.01
CA ALA A 23 16.37 0.81 -0.45
C ALA A 23 15.31 0.02 -1.24
N ASP A 24 14.61 -0.91 -0.60
CA ASP A 24 13.54 -1.71 -1.21
C ASP A 24 12.15 -1.07 -1.03
N THR A 25 12.12 0.21 -0.67
CA THR A 25 10.90 1.01 -0.54
C THR A 25 10.86 2.15 -1.53
N ASP A 26 9.66 2.68 -1.78
CA ASP A 26 9.44 3.89 -2.56
C ASP A 26 8.49 4.85 -1.83
N ARG A 27 8.65 6.15 -2.06
CA ARG A 27 7.71 7.19 -1.63
C ARG A 27 6.81 7.55 -2.81
N THR A 28 5.55 7.17 -2.72
CA THR A 28 4.61 7.26 -3.84
C THR A 28 3.30 7.95 -3.46
N HIS A 29 2.65 8.54 -4.45
CA HIS A 29 1.28 9.07 -4.37
C HIS A 29 0.26 8.12 -5.00
N LEU A 30 0.67 6.96 -5.52
CA LEU A 30 -0.19 5.99 -6.21
C LEU A 30 -1.34 5.50 -5.33
N TYR A 31 -1.09 5.33 -4.03
CA TYR A 31 -2.08 4.83 -3.07
C TYR A 31 -2.82 5.95 -2.32
N LYS A 32 -2.81 7.17 -2.85
CA LYS A 32 -3.62 8.27 -2.32
C LYS A 32 -5.11 7.89 -2.37
N ARG A 33 -5.85 8.33 -1.37
CA ARG A 33 -7.32 8.18 -1.31
C ARG A 33 -7.95 9.57 -1.39
N ALA A 34 -9.25 9.63 -1.70
CA ALA A 34 -9.99 10.89 -1.75
C ALA A 34 -9.78 11.76 -0.49
N THR A 35 -9.78 11.13 0.69
CA THR A 35 -9.61 11.76 2.00
C THR A 35 -8.15 11.83 2.49
N TRP A 36 -7.21 11.16 1.83
CA TRP A 36 -5.80 11.14 2.22
C TRP A 36 -4.89 11.31 1.01
N ARG A 37 -4.35 12.53 0.84
CA ARG A 37 -3.57 12.94 -0.34
C ARG A 37 -2.07 13.03 -0.11
N ALA A 38 -1.55 12.58 1.03
CA ALA A 38 -0.13 12.61 1.33
C ALA A 38 0.65 11.45 0.69
N TYR A 39 1.94 11.67 0.44
CA TYR A 39 2.85 10.59 0.05
C TYR A 39 2.88 9.48 1.11
N VAL A 40 2.88 8.25 0.64
CA VAL A 40 3.06 7.06 1.48
C VAL A 40 4.35 6.35 1.11
N ARG A 41 5.00 5.70 2.08
CA ARG A 41 6.13 4.81 1.82
C ARG A 41 5.62 3.37 1.71
N CYS A 42 5.94 2.68 0.63
CA CYS A 42 5.53 1.30 0.39
C CYS A 42 6.70 0.41 -0.07
N LEU A 43 6.53 -0.92 -0.01
CA LEU A 43 7.51 -1.86 -0.55
C LEU A 43 7.50 -1.85 -2.09
N ASN A 44 8.67 -2.05 -2.69
CA ASN A 44 8.85 -2.21 -4.14
C ASN A 44 8.39 -3.61 -4.62
N THR A 45 7.08 -3.86 -4.54
CA THR A 45 6.48 -5.10 -5.06
C THR A 45 6.44 -5.09 -6.59
N PRO A 46 6.34 -6.27 -7.25
CA PRO A 46 6.14 -6.32 -8.71
C PRO A 46 4.96 -5.48 -9.19
N PHE A 47 3.84 -5.51 -8.45
CA PHE A 47 2.68 -4.65 -8.72
C PHE A 47 3.05 -3.17 -8.63
N HIS A 48 3.69 -2.75 -7.53
CA HIS A 48 4.06 -1.34 -7.35
C HIS A 48 4.99 -0.87 -8.47
N ASN A 49 6.01 -1.64 -8.83
CA ASN A 49 6.95 -1.28 -9.88
C ASN A 49 6.28 -1.14 -11.26
N GLN A 50 5.26 -1.95 -11.54
CA GLN A 50 4.47 -1.84 -12.76
C GLN A 50 3.63 -0.56 -12.80
N TRP A 51 3.12 -0.10 -11.66
CA TRP A 51 2.11 0.97 -11.59
C TRP A 51 2.62 2.31 -11.05
N ARG A 52 3.84 2.40 -10.50
CA ARG A 52 4.35 3.63 -9.85
C ARG A 52 4.40 4.87 -10.76
N ASN A 53 4.39 4.66 -12.07
CA ASN A 53 4.36 5.71 -13.10
C ASN A 53 3.01 5.78 -13.83
N ALA A 54 1.92 5.32 -13.19
CA ALA A 54 0.59 5.39 -13.77
C ALA A 54 0.23 6.85 -14.12
N PRO A 55 -0.50 7.09 -15.23
CA PRO A 55 -0.98 8.42 -15.57
C PRO A 55 -1.83 9.02 -14.45
N GLU A 56 -1.86 10.35 -14.32
CA GLU A 56 -2.69 11.03 -13.32
C GLU A 56 -4.19 10.75 -13.46
N SER A 57 -4.64 10.42 -14.67
CA SER A 57 -6.02 9.99 -14.95
C SER A 57 -6.37 8.64 -14.34
N VAL A 58 -5.38 7.86 -13.89
CA VAL A 58 -5.59 6.64 -13.11
C VAL A 58 -5.63 7.03 -11.64
N GLU A 59 -6.82 7.37 -11.17
CA GLU A 59 -7.09 7.69 -9.77
C GLU A 59 -7.99 6.65 -9.11
N ASN A 60 -8.09 6.69 -7.78
CA ASN A 60 -8.98 5.83 -6.99
C ASN A 60 -9.96 6.75 -6.27
N ASP A 61 -11.07 7.05 -6.95
CA ASP A 61 -12.13 7.95 -6.46
C ASP A 61 -13.48 7.23 -6.36
N ASP A 62 -14.48 7.92 -5.80
CA ASP A 62 -15.80 7.36 -5.54
C ASP A 62 -16.63 7.10 -6.82
N SER A 63 -16.14 7.53 -7.99
CA SER A 63 -16.80 7.28 -9.29
C SER A 63 -16.45 5.91 -9.89
N GLN A 64 -15.39 5.27 -9.39
CA GLN A 64 -14.92 3.98 -9.88
C GLN A 64 -15.60 2.80 -9.15
N PRO A 65 -15.76 1.65 -9.84
CA PRO A 65 -16.32 0.46 -9.21
C PRO A 65 -15.39 -0.04 -8.09
N ILE A 66 -15.98 -0.47 -6.98
CA ILE A 66 -15.24 -1.06 -5.86
C ILE A 66 -14.85 -2.49 -6.26
N ILE A 67 -13.55 -2.74 -6.47
CA ILE A 67 -13.01 -4.04 -6.91
C ILE A 67 -12.64 -4.96 -5.72
N GLY A 68 -12.92 -4.53 -4.48
CA GLY A 68 -12.70 -5.37 -3.29
C GLY A 68 -13.08 -4.69 -1.98
N TYR A 69 -13.25 -5.49 -0.94
CA TYR A 69 -13.55 -5.03 0.42
C TYR A 69 -12.41 -5.45 1.35
N SER A 70 -11.93 -4.51 2.16
CA SER A 70 -10.96 -4.77 3.23
C SER A 70 -11.59 -4.38 4.55
N ILE A 71 -11.52 -5.28 5.53
CA ILE A 71 -11.90 -4.97 6.91
C ILE A 71 -10.70 -4.30 7.57
N ILE A 72 -10.86 -3.03 7.94
CA ILE A 72 -9.88 -2.31 8.74
C ILE A 72 -10.32 -2.47 10.20
N ASN A 73 -9.61 -3.30 10.96
CA ASN A 73 -9.88 -3.47 12.38
C ASN A 73 -9.26 -2.31 13.17
N GLY A 74 -10.03 -1.67 14.05
CA GLY A 74 -9.55 -0.59 14.91
C GLY A 74 -10.49 0.61 15.11
N GLU A 75 -11.74 0.54 14.64
CA GLU A 75 -12.83 1.39 15.14
C GLU A 75 -13.55 0.73 16.32
#